data_AF-A0A5E6MB90-F1
#
_entry.id   AF-A0A5E6MB90-F1
#
_cell.length_a   1.000
_cell.length_b   1.000
_cell.length_c   1.000
_cell.angle_alpha   90.00
_cell.angle_beta   90.00
_cell.angle_gamma   90.00
#
_symmetry.space_group_name_H-M   'P 1'
#
loop_
_entity.id
_entity.type
_entity.pdbx_description
1 polymer ?
#
loop_
_entity_poly.entity_id
_entity_poly.type
_entity_poly.pdbx_seq_one_letter_code
_entity_poly.pdbx_strand_id
1 'polypeptide(L)'
;MSKTRYRAPIEPSPGMQRKVQTMLQGLEQIGTVERIRETPPAAPGIALEKVRVRTLDRDGETYRKVVREYNRTRPQFLAALTRNPTTRALALLAVGKEGVSMMERGQVPRRKWEEVFDRDGTLRDRTTLFQVEAILPRGVRKEAQEAEHRPDLWNCHHVVQKSVARLDGRSPNDPSNLVVISTFTSGNNRENAHHFLHAALLHPQLNLPPGSVTDAYIPRPLFPFYPPTRKAFESVDQVKRELKRLDPKAELPTSWQRRLVAFSRAAGKLPYEVPVEYRGAIRTYQSIYYRPENRDPEREQEARKWAAAEGASFARQFLPAGARLDGSTLPIDHKAKVPLPILPEASKIHERSSNPNSAILRSARSHRTHNGPAYDR
;
A
#
# COMPACT_ATOMS: atom_id res chain seq x y z
N MET A 1 37.24 -5.08 -3.47
CA MET A 1 36.26 -4.06 -3.91
C MET A 1 35.30 -4.69 -4.92
N SER A 2 34.08 -5.04 -4.52
CA SER A 2 33.07 -5.64 -5.40
C SER A 2 32.46 -4.56 -6.29
N LYS A 3 32.65 -4.66 -7.61
CA LYS A 3 31.96 -3.81 -8.60
C LYS A 3 30.46 -4.13 -8.54
N THR A 4 29.67 -3.25 -7.95
CA THR A 4 28.20 -3.34 -7.99
C THR A 4 27.75 -3.33 -9.46
N ARG A 5 27.44 -4.49 -10.04
CA ARG A 5 26.85 -4.58 -11.38
C ARG A 5 25.52 -3.83 -11.35
N TYR A 6 25.47 -2.66 -11.99
CA TYR A 6 24.23 -1.92 -12.19
C TYR A 6 23.27 -2.81 -12.99
N ARG A 7 22.11 -3.14 -12.41
CA ARG A 7 21.06 -3.87 -13.14
C ARG A 7 20.52 -2.96 -14.25
N ALA A 8 20.32 -3.50 -15.45
CA ALA A 8 19.68 -2.76 -16.54
C ALA A 8 18.22 -2.40 -16.17
N PRO A 9 17.66 -1.31 -16.73
CA PRO A 9 16.23 -1.05 -16.68
C PRO A 9 15.41 -2.24 -17.19
N ILE A 10 14.26 -2.49 -16.57
CA ILE A 10 13.30 -3.52 -16.97
C ILE A 10 12.35 -2.91 -17.98
N GLU A 11 12.13 -3.58 -19.11
CA GLU A 11 11.02 -3.26 -20.00
C GLU A 11 9.75 -3.97 -19.50
N PRO A 12 8.74 -3.24 -19.00
CA PRO A 12 7.53 -3.85 -18.49
C PRO A 12 6.68 -4.42 -19.63
N SER A 13 6.06 -5.58 -19.41
CA SER A 13 5.20 -6.22 -20.40
C SER A 13 4.03 -5.31 -20.82
N PRO A 14 3.54 -5.39 -22.08
CA PRO A 14 2.38 -4.59 -22.51
C PRO A 14 1.14 -4.80 -21.63
N GLY A 15 0.94 -6.01 -21.11
CA GLY A 15 -0.13 -6.32 -20.16
C GLY A 15 0.00 -5.54 -18.85
N MET A 16 1.21 -5.45 -18.28
CA MET A 16 1.46 -4.66 -17.07
C MET A 16 1.25 -3.17 -17.31
N GLN A 17 1.71 -2.64 -18.45
CA GLN A 17 1.51 -1.23 -18.81
C GLN A 17 0.02 -0.88 -18.90
N ARG A 18 -0.78 -1.73 -19.56
CA ARG A 18 -2.25 -1.56 -19.63
C ARG A 18 -2.90 -1.57 -18.24
N LYS A 19 -2.49 -2.49 -17.36
CA LYS A 19 -3.04 -2.54 -15.99
C LYS A 19 -2.70 -1.31 -15.16
N VAL A 20 -1.47 -0.78 -15.29
CA VAL A 20 -1.10 0.50 -14.65
C VAL A 20 -1.95 1.66 -15.19
N GLN A 21 -2.21 1.69 -16.49
CA GLN A 21 -3.10 2.70 -17.09
C GLN A 21 -4.54 2.59 -16.54
N THR A 22 -5.10 1.38 -16.44
CA THR A 22 -6.42 1.15 -15.84
C THR A 22 -6.46 1.58 -14.37
N MET A 23 -5.43 1.24 -13.60
CA MET A 23 -5.29 1.69 -12.21
C MET A 23 -5.31 3.22 -12.14
N LEU A 24 -4.54 3.90 -13.00
CA LEU A 24 -4.45 5.35 -13.01
C LEU A 24 -5.80 6.01 -13.34
N GLN A 25 -6.52 5.50 -14.34
CA GLN A 25 -7.87 5.96 -14.69
C GLN A 25 -8.85 5.78 -13.52
N GLY A 26 -8.78 4.64 -12.83
CA GLY A 26 -9.58 4.39 -11.65
C GLY A 26 -9.28 5.37 -10.52
N LEU A 27 -8.00 5.58 -10.20
CA LEU A 27 -7.57 6.60 -9.24
C LEU A 27 -7.97 8.02 -9.68
N GLU A 28 -8.00 8.28 -10.99
CA GLU A 28 -8.51 9.55 -11.51
C GLU A 28 -10.02 9.72 -11.24
N GLN A 29 -10.81 8.68 -11.40
CA GLN A 29 -12.25 8.74 -11.09
C GLN A 29 -12.53 8.92 -9.59
N ILE A 30 -11.75 8.26 -8.73
CA ILE A 30 -12.01 8.28 -7.28
C ILE A 30 -11.24 9.35 -6.50
N GLY A 31 -10.13 9.87 -7.02
CA GLY A 31 -9.25 10.79 -6.30
C GLY A 31 -9.60 12.27 -6.46
N THR A 32 -10.87 12.68 -6.34
CA THR A 32 -11.25 14.08 -6.60
C THR A 32 -10.68 15.06 -5.56
N VAL A 33 -10.60 16.34 -5.91
CA VAL A 33 -10.10 17.39 -5.01
C VAL A 33 -10.98 17.49 -3.77
N GLU A 34 -12.29 17.40 -3.97
CA GLU A 34 -13.32 17.46 -2.94
C GLU A 34 -13.10 16.33 -1.93
N ARG A 35 -12.98 15.09 -2.43
CA ARG A 35 -12.75 13.91 -1.60
C ARG A 35 -11.45 14.00 -0.80
N ILE A 36 -10.37 14.52 -1.40
CA ILE A 36 -9.11 14.72 -0.68
C ILE A 36 -9.27 15.78 0.42
N ARG A 37 -10.04 16.85 0.19
CA ARG A 37 -10.28 17.89 1.21
C ARG A 37 -11.13 17.41 2.39
N GLU A 38 -11.98 16.40 2.17
CA GLU A 38 -12.76 15.75 3.22
C GLU A 38 -11.90 14.86 4.13
N THR A 39 -10.67 14.51 3.72
CA THR A 39 -9.80 13.65 4.53
C THR A 39 -9.16 14.40 5.69
N PRO A 40 -8.98 13.74 6.85
CA PRO A 40 -8.35 14.35 8.01
C PRO A 40 -6.81 14.43 7.85
N PRO A 41 -6.13 15.33 8.58
CA PRO A 41 -4.67 15.40 8.60
C PRO A 41 -3.98 14.11 9.05
N ALA A 42 -4.67 13.26 9.82
CA ALA A 42 -4.17 11.96 10.25
C ALA A 42 -4.08 10.92 9.11
N ALA A 43 -4.84 11.11 8.02
CA ALA A 43 -4.90 10.18 6.89
C ALA A 43 -5.26 10.91 5.59
N PRO A 44 -4.48 11.93 5.18
CA PRO A 44 -4.82 12.78 4.05
C PRO A 44 -4.85 11.96 2.76
N GLY A 45 -5.81 12.19 1.88
CA GLY A 45 -5.91 11.47 0.61
C GLY A 45 -6.14 9.95 0.74
N ILE A 46 -6.65 9.47 1.87
CA ILE A 46 -7.14 8.11 2.07
C ILE A 46 -8.67 8.09 2.02
N ALA A 47 -9.24 7.15 1.27
CA ALA A 47 -10.67 6.84 1.29
C ALA A 47 -10.91 5.40 1.75
N LEU A 48 -12.14 5.06 2.14
CA LEU A 48 -12.54 3.70 2.49
C LEU A 48 -13.23 3.01 1.33
N GLU A 49 -12.73 1.85 0.94
CA GLU A 49 -13.37 0.97 -0.04
C GLU A 49 -14.04 -0.20 0.69
N LYS A 50 -15.38 -0.27 0.66
CA LYS A 50 -16.10 -1.42 1.20
C LYS A 50 -15.98 -2.60 0.25
N VAL A 51 -15.38 -3.69 0.72
CA VAL A 51 -15.17 -4.91 -0.07
C VAL A 51 -15.50 -6.14 0.76
N ARG A 52 -16.06 -7.14 0.08
CA ARG A 52 -16.23 -8.48 0.64
C ARG A 52 -14.98 -9.30 0.39
N VAL A 53 -14.42 -9.84 1.45
CA VAL A 53 -13.13 -10.53 1.42
C VAL A 53 -13.17 -11.85 2.16
N ARG A 54 -12.23 -12.73 1.85
CA ARG A 54 -11.99 -14.02 2.50
C ARG A 54 -10.56 -14.13 2.98
N THR A 55 -10.35 -14.48 4.24
CA THR A 55 -9.02 -14.74 4.78
C THR A 55 -8.44 -16.03 4.19
N LEU A 56 -7.22 -15.95 3.69
CA LEU A 56 -6.47 -17.09 3.17
C LEU A 56 -5.61 -17.70 4.28
N ASP A 57 -5.48 -19.02 4.23
CA ASP A 57 -4.46 -19.73 4.98
C ASP A 57 -3.07 -19.32 4.47
N ARG A 58 -2.20 -18.85 5.38
CA ARG A 58 -0.84 -18.37 5.07
C ARG A 58 0.11 -19.52 4.73
N ASP A 59 -0.18 -20.73 5.17
CA ASP A 59 0.62 -21.92 4.86
C ASP A 59 0.06 -22.69 3.64
N GLY A 60 -1.16 -22.33 3.25
CA GLY A 60 -1.86 -22.88 2.10
C GLY A 60 -1.20 -22.59 0.74
N GLU A 61 -1.50 -23.44 -0.24
CA GLU A 61 -0.96 -23.34 -1.60
C GLU A 61 -1.37 -22.02 -2.29
N THR A 62 -2.60 -21.56 -2.05
CA THR A 62 -3.11 -20.32 -2.65
C THR A 62 -2.28 -19.12 -2.23
N TYR A 63 -1.97 -18.96 -0.95
CA TYR A 63 -1.14 -17.85 -0.46
C TYR A 63 0.29 -17.94 -1.01
N ARG A 64 0.90 -19.14 -1.01
CA ARG A 64 2.22 -19.35 -1.62
C ARG A 64 2.25 -18.98 -3.10
N LYS A 65 1.18 -19.26 -3.85
CA LYS A 65 1.03 -18.83 -5.26
C LYS A 65 0.99 -17.30 -5.37
N VAL A 66 0.19 -16.62 -4.54
CA VAL A 66 0.11 -15.15 -4.48
C VAL A 66 1.48 -14.54 -4.20
N VAL A 67 2.23 -15.06 -3.23
CA VAL A 67 3.57 -14.55 -2.89
C VAL A 67 4.57 -14.73 -4.04
N ARG A 68 4.60 -15.93 -4.67
CA ARG A 68 5.47 -16.20 -5.82
C ARG A 68 5.16 -15.27 -6.99
N GLU A 69 3.89 -15.09 -7.32
CA GLU A 69 3.47 -14.20 -8.40
C GLU A 69 3.84 -12.74 -8.08
N TYR A 70 3.62 -12.27 -6.86
CA TYR A 70 4.01 -10.92 -6.44
C TYR A 70 5.49 -10.65 -6.67
N ASN A 71 6.36 -11.58 -6.27
CA ASN A 71 7.81 -11.41 -6.43
C ASN A 71 8.21 -11.31 -7.91
N ARG A 72 7.46 -11.95 -8.81
CA ARG A 72 7.64 -11.85 -10.27
C ARG A 72 7.07 -10.55 -10.84
N THR A 73 5.90 -10.10 -10.40
CA THR A 73 5.20 -8.96 -10.98
C THR A 73 5.66 -7.62 -10.41
N ARG A 74 6.08 -7.55 -9.14
CA ARG A 74 6.51 -6.32 -8.47
C ARG A 74 7.59 -5.56 -9.25
N PRO A 75 8.68 -6.18 -9.75
CA PRO A 75 9.68 -5.47 -10.53
C PRO A 75 9.10 -4.84 -11.81
N GLN A 76 8.21 -5.57 -12.50
CA GLN A 76 7.55 -5.05 -13.71
C GLN A 76 6.57 -3.92 -13.39
N PHE A 77 5.84 -4.01 -12.27
CA PHE A 77 4.93 -2.95 -11.82
C PHE A 77 5.70 -1.65 -11.55
N LEU A 78 6.81 -1.71 -10.81
CA LEU A 78 7.63 -0.53 -10.53
C LEU A 78 8.18 0.11 -11.82
N ALA A 79 8.67 -0.70 -12.76
CA ALA A 79 9.13 -0.21 -14.05
C ALA A 79 7.98 0.37 -14.91
N ALA A 80 6.79 -0.22 -14.85
CA ALA A 80 5.60 0.30 -15.55
C ALA A 80 5.17 1.67 -15.01
N LEU A 81 5.26 1.89 -13.69
CA LEU A 81 5.00 3.21 -13.09
C LEU A 81 5.98 4.27 -13.62
N THR A 82 7.23 3.93 -13.92
CA THR A 82 8.21 4.91 -14.42
C THR A 82 8.14 5.14 -15.93
N ARG A 83 7.44 4.27 -16.67
CA ARG A 83 7.21 4.39 -18.12
C ARG A 83 5.97 5.24 -18.46
N ASN A 84 4.94 5.21 -17.62
CA ASN A 84 3.78 6.07 -17.82
C ASN A 84 4.09 7.53 -17.41
N PRO A 85 3.84 8.54 -18.28
CA PRO A 85 4.24 9.93 -18.01
C PRO A 85 3.67 10.51 -16.70
N THR A 86 2.39 10.27 -16.43
CA THR A 86 1.70 10.76 -15.22
C THR A 86 2.30 10.13 -13.97
N THR A 87 2.42 8.80 -13.93
CA THR A 87 2.97 8.12 -12.75
C THR A 87 4.46 8.37 -12.59
N ARG A 88 5.21 8.60 -13.68
CA ARG A 88 6.61 9.03 -13.61
C ARG A 88 6.74 10.40 -12.96
N ALA A 89 5.91 11.37 -13.36
CA ALA A 89 5.91 12.69 -12.75
C ALA A 89 5.55 12.63 -11.25
N LEU A 90 4.55 11.82 -10.88
CA LEU A 90 4.22 11.57 -9.48
C LEU A 90 5.38 10.88 -8.73
N ALA A 91 6.05 9.92 -9.34
CA ALA A 91 7.21 9.25 -8.76
C ALA A 91 8.38 10.22 -8.52
N LEU A 92 8.64 11.16 -9.44
CA LEU A 92 9.66 12.19 -9.24
C LEU A 92 9.37 13.03 -7.98
N LEU A 93 8.12 13.40 -7.77
CA LEU A 93 7.70 14.17 -6.58
C LEU A 93 7.77 13.34 -5.29
N ALA A 94 7.37 12.07 -5.34
CA ALA A 94 7.31 11.18 -4.18
C ALA A 94 8.67 10.59 -3.77
N VAL A 95 9.49 10.17 -4.74
CA VAL A 95 10.71 9.38 -4.48
C VAL A 95 11.98 9.95 -5.13
N GLY A 96 11.88 11.04 -5.90
CA GLY A 96 13.03 11.71 -6.51
C GLY A 96 13.65 10.96 -7.70
N LYS A 97 14.63 11.59 -8.36
CA LYS A 97 15.26 11.05 -9.58
C LYS A 97 15.94 9.70 -9.35
N GLU A 98 16.63 9.55 -8.23
CA GLU A 98 17.31 8.30 -7.87
C GLU A 98 16.29 7.18 -7.59
N GLY A 99 15.22 7.50 -6.86
CA GLY A 99 14.12 6.55 -6.62
C GLY A 99 13.46 6.10 -7.93
N VAL A 100 13.22 7.02 -8.87
CA VAL A 100 12.73 6.69 -10.22
C VAL A 100 13.72 5.76 -10.95
N SER A 101 15.02 6.07 -10.94
CA SER A 101 16.04 5.22 -11.55
C SER A 101 16.10 3.81 -10.94
N MET A 102 15.86 3.69 -9.62
CA MET A 102 15.73 2.38 -8.97
C MET A 102 14.49 1.63 -9.43
N MET A 103 13.34 2.31 -9.53
CA MET A 103 12.09 1.71 -9.98
C MET A 103 12.15 1.24 -11.44
N GLU A 104 12.85 1.98 -12.31
CA GLU A 104 13.13 1.56 -13.69
C GLU A 104 13.83 0.20 -13.73
N ARG A 105 14.66 -0.11 -12.72
CA ARG A 105 15.34 -1.42 -12.55
C ARG A 105 14.53 -2.44 -11.75
N GLY A 106 13.26 -2.15 -11.47
CA GLY A 106 12.37 -2.97 -10.64
C GLY A 106 12.75 -3.03 -9.16
N GLN A 107 13.56 -2.08 -8.69
CA GLN A 107 13.99 -1.99 -7.30
C GLN A 107 13.10 -0.99 -6.55
N VAL A 108 12.84 -1.28 -5.28
CA VAL A 108 12.14 -0.32 -4.41
C VAL A 108 13.06 0.88 -4.13
N PRO A 109 12.55 2.13 -4.21
CA PRO A 109 13.33 3.31 -3.88
C PRO A 109 13.91 3.24 -2.47
N ARG A 110 15.21 3.53 -2.35
CA ARG A 110 15.79 3.88 -1.05
C ARG A 110 15.26 5.24 -0.63
N ARG A 111 14.93 5.37 0.64
CA ARG A 111 14.70 6.69 1.21
C ARG A 111 16.06 7.23 1.61
N LYS A 112 16.56 8.21 0.86
CA LYS A 112 17.62 9.08 1.38
C LYS A 112 16.98 10.00 2.42
N TRP A 113 17.60 10.10 3.58
CA TRP A 113 17.31 11.16 4.54
C TRP A 113 17.78 12.47 3.90
N GLU A 114 16.96 13.03 3.02
CA GLU A 114 17.20 14.40 2.56
C GLU A 114 16.95 15.34 3.74
N GLU A 115 17.73 16.41 3.77
CA GLU A 115 17.57 17.53 4.68
C GLU A 115 16.13 18.06 4.60
N VAL A 116 15.53 18.33 5.75
CA VAL A 116 14.19 18.90 5.83
C VAL A 116 14.22 20.20 6.57
N PHE A 117 13.43 21.13 6.05
CA PHE A 117 13.12 22.38 6.72
C PHE A 117 12.20 22.07 7.90
N ASP A 118 12.66 22.36 9.12
CA ASP A 118 11.87 22.23 10.33
C ASP A 118 10.71 23.26 10.38
N ARG A 119 9.87 23.19 11.41
CA ARG A 119 8.77 24.14 11.68
C ARG A 119 9.23 25.59 11.76
N ASP A 120 10.51 25.81 12.08
CA ASP A 120 11.17 27.12 12.15
C ASP A 120 11.78 27.58 10.80
N GLY A 121 11.70 26.76 9.75
CA GLY A 121 12.28 27.06 8.43
C GLY A 121 13.78 26.78 8.31
N THR A 122 14.39 26.10 9.28
CA THR A 122 15.81 25.72 9.24
C THR A 122 16.01 24.40 8.52
N LEU A 123 16.90 24.37 7.53
CA LEU A 123 17.35 23.16 6.86
C LEU A 123 18.17 22.32 7.84
N ARG A 124 17.68 21.13 8.19
CA ARG A 124 18.36 20.24 9.13
C ARG A 124 18.39 18.82 8.58
N ASP A 125 19.46 18.12 8.89
CA ASP A 125 19.47 16.66 8.75
C ASP A 125 18.37 16.09 9.65
N ARG A 126 17.53 15.25 9.05
CA ARG A 126 16.40 14.62 9.73
C ARG A 126 16.83 13.77 10.94
N THR A 127 18.04 13.21 10.92
CA THR A 127 18.58 12.48 12.08
C THR A 127 18.75 13.38 13.30
N THR A 128 19.19 14.63 13.09
CA THR A 128 19.40 15.64 14.14
C THR A 128 18.08 16.26 14.61
N LEU A 129 17.12 16.43 13.69
CA LEU A 129 15.79 16.97 13.97
C LEU A 129 14.92 16.09 14.87
N PHE A 130 15.06 14.78 14.72
CA PHE A 130 14.09 13.84 15.26
C PHE A 130 14.55 13.11 16.51
N GLN A 131 15.74 13.44 17.05
CA GLN A 131 16.35 12.74 18.18
C GLN A 131 16.02 11.24 18.10
N VAL A 132 16.38 10.61 16.97
CA VAL A 132 16.07 9.20 16.73
C VAL A 132 16.89 8.39 17.74
N GLU A 133 16.38 8.25 18.96
CA GLU A 133 16.86 7.24 19.87
C GLU A 133 16.66 5.91 19.16
N ALA A 134 17.71 5.11 19.04
CA ALA A 134 17.59 3.74 18.58
C ALA A 134 16.82 2.94 19.64
N ILE A 135 15.48 3.00 19.60
CA ILE A 135 14.56 2.34 20.54
C ILE A 135 14.33 0.88 20.14
N LEU A 136 15.41 0.13 19.94
CA LEU A 136 15.33 -1.27 20.32
C LEU A 136 15.75 -1.30 21.80
N PRO A 137 14.92 -1.81 22.72
CA PRO A 137 15.33 -2.00 24.11
C PRO A 137 16.70 -2.69 24.12
N ARG A 138 17.63 -2.24 24.97
CA ARG A 138 19.01 -2.79 24.98
C ARG A 138 19.04 -4.32 25.12
N GLY A 139 18.00 -4.95 25.69
CA GLY A 139 17.83 -6.40 25.79
C GLY A 139 17.25 -7.13 24.56
N VAL A 140 16.88 -6.42 23.49
CA VAL A 140 16.43 -6.99 22.19
C VAL A 140 17.54 -6.89 21.13
N ARG A 141 18.66 -6.23 21.47
CA ARG A 141 19.85 -6.20 20.62
C ARG A 141 20.52 -7.56 20.70
N LYS A 142 20.66 -8.22 19.55
CA LYS A 142 21.48 -9.42 19.41
C LYS A 142 22.82 -9.21 20.11
N GLU A 143 23.22 -10.15 20.95
CA GLU A 143 24.63 -10.47 21.06
C GLU A 143 25.10 -10.92 19.67
N ALA A 144 26.07 -10.18 19.11
CA ALA A 144 26.84 -10.54 17.92
C ALA A 144 26.10 -10.74 16.57
N GLN A 145 25.28 -9.78 16.16
CA GLN A 145 25.33 -9.35 14.75
C GLN A 145 25.54 -7.85 14.74
N GLU A 146 26.59 -7.38 14.06
CA GLU A 146 26.70 -5.97 13.66
C GLU A 146 25.30 -5.51 13.26
N ALA A 147 24.82 -4.43 13.88
CA ALA A 147 23.50 -3.90 13.59
C ALA A 147 23.45 -3.57 12.10
N GLU A 148 22.98 -4.54 11.30
CA GLU A 148 22.87 -4.44 9.86
C GLU A 148 21.90 -3.29 9.63
N HIS A 149 22.45 -2.10 9.37
CA HIS A 149 21.71 -0.85 9.32
C HIS A 149 20.86 -0.91 8.05
N ARG A 150 19.70 -1.57 8.13
CA ARG A 150 18.80 -1.74 7.00
C ARG A 150 18.33 -0.34 6.62
N PRO A 151 18.68 0.15 5.41
CA PRO A 151 18.29 1.48 4.99
C PRO A 151 16.76 1.56 4.97
N ASP A 152 16.19 2.71 5.35
CA ASP A 152 14.76 2.92 5.18
C ASP A 152 14.41 2.93 3.69
N LEU A 153 13.37 2.19 3.33
CA LEU A 153 12.96 1.97 1.95
C LEU A 153 11.50 2.39 1.77
N TRP A 154 11.14 2.70 0.54
CA TRP A 154 9.75 2.57 0.12
C TRP A 154 9.40 1.09 -0.05
N ASN A 155 8.11 0.77 0.01
CA ASN A 155 7.62 -0.59 -0.22
C ASN A 155 6.50 -0.60 -1.27
N CYS A 156 6.37 -1.70 -2.01
CA CYS A 156 5.20 -1.93 -2.84
C CYS A 156 4.19 -2.72 -2.01
N HIS A 157 3.21 -2.01 -1.45
CA HIS A 157 2.25 -2.52 -0.49
C HIS A 157 0.93 -2.90 -1.16
N HIS A 158 0.38 -4.00 -0.71
CA HIS A 158 -0.98 -4.43 -1.03
C HIS A 158 -2.02 -3.69 -0.21
N VAL A 159 -2.86 -2.87 -0.85
CA VAL A 159 -3.96 -2.15 -0.21
C VAL A 159 -4.92 -3.11 0.52
N VAL A 160 -5.29 -4.22 -0.13
CA VAL A 160 -5.85 -5.42 0.53
C VAL A 160 -4.73 -6.43 0.72
N GLN A 161 -4.38 -6.74 1.96
CA GLN A 161 -3.26 -7.63 2.30
C GLN A 161 -3.28 -8.98 1.56
N LYS A 162 -2.09 -9.51 1.20
CA LYS A 162 -1.92 -10.77 0.44
C LYS A 162 -2.63 -11.99 1.03
N SER A 163 -2.80 -12.02 2.35
CA SER A 163 -3.48 -13.10 3.06
C SER A 163 -5.01 -12.95 3.04
N VAL A 164 -5.54 -12.05 2.20
CA VAL A 164 -6.96 -11.78 2.08
C VAL A 164 -7.31 -11.69 0.59
N ALA A 165 -8.21 -12.56 0.13
CA ALA A 165 -8.70 -12.56 -1.23
C ALA A 165 -10.01 -11.76 -1.33
N ARG A 166 -10.09 -10.86 -2.29
CA ARG A 166 -11.35 -10.20 -2.65
C ARG A 166 -12.27 -11.21 -3.31
N LEU A 167 -13.56 -11.16 -2.99
CA LEU A 167 -14.57 -12.03 -3.60
C LEU A 167 -15.13 -11.47 -4.93
N ASP A 168 -14.61 -10.34 -5.40
CA ASP A 168 -14.93 -9.77 -6.72
C ASP A 168 -14.05 -10.35 -7.87
N GLY A 169 -13.30 -11.41 -7.60
CA GLY A 169 -12.50 -12.14 -8.60
C GLY A 169 -11.16 -11.48 -8.95
N ARG A 170 -10.80 -10.35 -8.34
CA ARG A 170 -9.51 -9.69 -8.62
C ARG A 170 -8.35 -10.41 -7.96
N SER A 171 -7.26 -10.55 -8.71
CA SER A 171 -6.00 -11.03 -8.14
C SER A 171 -5.50 -10.07 -7.06
N PRO A 172 -5.03 -10.57 -5.90
CA PRO A 172 -4.34 -9.74 -4.91
C PRO A 172 -3.13 -9.01 -5.50
N ASN A 173 -2.53 -9.53 -6.57
CA ASN A 173 -1.36 -8.95 -7.23
C ASN A 173 -1.69 -8.02 -8.40
N ASP A 174 -2.97 -7.71 -8.60
CA ASP A 174 -3.36 -6.71 -9.58
C ASP A 174 -2.81 -5.32 -9.21
N PRO A 175 -2.28 -4.53 -10.16
CA PRO A 175 -1.77 -3.18 -9.89
C PRO A 175 -2.76 -2.28 -9.16
N SER A 176 -4.07 -2.43 -9.40
CA SER A 176 -5.10 -1.68 -8.65
C SER A 176 -5.13 -1.97 -7.15
N ASN A 177 -4.52 -3.07 -6.70
CA ASN A 177 -4.35 -3.41 -5.30
C ASN A 177 -2.97 -3.03 -4.74
N LEU A 178 -2.10 -2.37 -5.53
CA LEU A 178 -0.74 -2.03 -5.13
C LEU A 178 -0.55 -0.52 -4.99
N VAL A 179 0.26 -0.13 -4.02
CA VAL A 179 0.69 1.26 -3.79
C VAL A 179 2.17 1.27 -3.41
N VAL A 180 2.93 2.25 -3.92
CA VAL A 180 4.29 2.49 -3.45
C VAL A 180 4.22 3.39 -2.22
N ILE A 181 4.43 2.83 -1.03
CA ILE A 181 4.20 3.51 0.24
C ILE A 181 5.49 3.64 1.05
N SER A 182 5.64 4.75 1.77
CA SER A 182 6.78 4.94 2.66
C SER A 182 6.68 3.97 3.85
N THR A 183 7.76 3.22 4.09
CA THR A 183 7.93 2.40 5.29
C THR A 183 9.24 2.77 5.97
N PHE A 184 9.32 2.51 7.27
CA PHE A 184 10.53 2.66 8.06
C PHE A 184 10.82 1.38 8.81
N THR A 185 12.06 0.94 8.71
CA THR A 185 12.64 -0.18 9.45
C THR A 185 13.48 0.31 10.64
N SER A 186 13.88 1.58 10.64
CA SER A 186 14.67 2.22 11.71
C SER A 186 13.89 2.55 12.99
N GLY A 187 12.61 2.18 13.10
CA GLY A 187 11.75 2.54 14.23
C GLY A 187 11.15 3.96 14.18
N ASN A 188 11.41 4.71 13.09
CA ASN A 188 10.75 5.99 12.86
C ASN A 188 9.27 5.79 12.49
N ASN A 189 8.39 6.04 13.45
CA ASN A 189 6.94 5.91 13.26
C ASN A 189 6.24 7.21 12.92
N ARG A 190 6.98 8.32 12.88
CA ARG A 190 6.46 9.64 12.53
C ARG A 190 6.06 9.73 11.07
N GLU A 191 6.69 8.98 10.17
CA GLU A 191 6.41 9.04 8.73
C GLU A 191 6.05 7.67 8.13
N ASN A 192 5.62 6.74 8.98
CA ASN A 192 5.40 5.36 8.60
C ASN A 192 3.95 5.11 8.21
N ALA A 193 3.52 5.72 7.11
CA ALA A 193 2.18 5.56 6.57
C ALA A 193 1.75 4.11 6.42
N HIS A 194 2.66 3.23 5.98
CA HIS A 194 2.41 1.81 5.85
C HIS A 194 1.92 1.19 7.17
N HIS A 195 2.73 1.27 8.23
CA HIS A 195 2.36 0.65 9.51
C HIS A 195 1.22 1.39 10.20
N PHE A 196 1.03 2.69 9.97
CA PHE A 196 -0.15 3.41 10.45
C PHE A 196 -1.45 2.80 9.90
N LEU A 197 -1.57 2.65 8.58
CA LEU A 197 -2.79 2.10 7.95
C LEU A 197 -3.04 0.66 8.40
N HIS A 198 -1.97 -0.12 8.58
CA HIS A 198 -2.07 -1.48 9.13
C HIS A 198 -2.59 -1.49 10.57
N ALA A 199 -1.95 -0.72 11.44
CA ALA A 199 -2.24 -0.72 12.87
C ALA A 199 -3.60 -0.09 13.20
N ALA A 200 -3.94 1.02 12.55
CA ALA A 200 -5.11 1.82 12.91
C ALA A 200 -6.36 1.49 12.10
N LEU A 201 -6.28 0.72 10.99
CA LEU A 201 -7.42 0.48 10.12
C LEU A 201 -7.54 -0.98 9.65
N LEU A 202 -6.49 -1.55 9.04
CA LEU A 202 -6.59 -2.85 8.36
C LEU A 202 -6.63 -4.05 9.30
N HIS A 203 -5.60 -4.23 10.12
CA HIS A 203 -5.47 -5.43 10.94
C HIS A 203 -6.62 -5.63 11.94
N PRO A 204 -7.16 -4.57 12.58
CA PRO A 204 -8.34 -4.70 13.44
C PRO A 204 -9.57 -5.30 12.73
N GLN A 205 -9.68 -5.15 11.41
CA GLN A 205 -10.80 -5.70 10.63
C GLN A 205 -10.51 -7.11 10.07
N LEU A 206 -9.25 -7.42 9.80
CA LEU A 206 -8.86 -8.56 8.95
C LEU A 206 -8.07 -9.66 9.67
N ASN A 207 -7.82 -9.53 10.98
CA ASN A 207 -7.19 -10.59 11.77
C ASN A 207 -8.22 -11.65 12.19
N LEU A 208 -8.73 -12.40 11.21
CA LEU A 208 -9.74 -13.45 11.37
C LEU A 208 -9.15 -14.83 11.05
N PRO A 209 -9.75 -15.94 11.54
CA PRO A 209 -9.33 -17.29 11.17
C PRO A 209 -9.35 -17.52 9.65
N PRO A 210 -8.47 -18.38 9.09
CA PRO A 210 -8.52 -18.78 7.69
C PRO A 210 -9.92 -19.24 7.25
N GLY A 211 -10.32 -18.91 6.02
CA GLY A 211 -11.64 -19.23 5.49
C GLY A 211 -12.76 -18.24 5.88
N SER A 212 -12.55 -17.41 6.90
CA SER A 212 -13.53 -16.39 7.31
C SER A 212 -13.85 -15.42 6.18
N VAL A 213 -15.14 -15.12 6.00
CA VAL A 213 -15.64 -14.14 5.04
C VAL A 213 -16.19 -12.94 5.79
N THR A 214 -15.77 -11.73 5.43
CA THR A 214 -16.25 -10.49 6.05
C THR A 214 -16.35 -9.37 5.02
N ASP A 215 -17.24 -8.42 5.28
CA ASP A 215 -17.14 -7.09 4.68
C ASP A 215 -16.09 -6.29 5.46
N ALA A 216 -15.22 -5.60 4.75
CA ALA A 216 -14.18 -4.76 5.34
C ALA A 216 -14.10 -3.41 4.61
N TYR A 217 -13.74 -2.37 5.36
CA TYR A 217 -13.49 -1.03 4.86
C TYR A 217 -11.99 -0.82 4.69
N ILE A 218 -11.52 -0.96 3.45
CA ILE A 218 -10.09 -0.96 3.14
C ILE A 218 -9.61 0.49 2.92
N PRO A 219 -8.55 0.95 3.61
CA PRO A 219 -7.95 2.25 3.37
C PRO A 219 -7.26 2.27 2.00
N ARG A 220 -7.86 2.99 1.07
CA ARG A 220 -7.42 3.19 -0.31
C ARG A 220 -6.69 4.54 -0.44
N PRO A 221 -5.37 4.55 -0.66
CA PRO A 221 -4.69 5.75 -1.11
C PRO A 221 -5.24 6.21 -2.46
N LEU A 222 -5.50 7.51 -2.58
CA LEU A 222 -6.01 8.14 -3.82
C LEU A 222 -4.89 8.49 -4.82
N PHE A 223 -3.68 8.01 -4.54
CA PHE A 223 -2.48 8.17 -5.36
C PHE A 223 -1.73 6.83 -5.44
N PRO A 224 -0.97 6.58 -6.53
CA PRO A 224 -0.14 5.37 -6.65
C PRO A 224 1.10 5.40 -5.74
N PHE A 225 1.41 6.55 -5.16
CA PHE A 225 2.48 6.77 -4.18
C PHE A 225 1.88 7.36 -2.90
N TYR A 226 2.29 6.89 -1.73
CA TYR A 226 1.81 7.43 -0.47
C TYR A 226 2.93 7.61 0.57
N PRO A 227 3.19 8.84 1.06
CA PRO A 227 2.65 10.12 0.57
C PRO A 227 2.99 10.37 -0.91
N PRO A 228 2.17 11.14 -1.65
CA PRO A 228 2.39 11.38 -3.09
C PRO A 228 3.49 12.42 -3.40
N THR A 229 4.05 13.05 -2.37
CA THR A 229 5.08 14.09 -2.49
C THR A 229 5.97 14.10 -1.25
N ARG A 230 7.20 14.60 -1.39
CA ARG A 230 8.15 14.82 -0.29
C ARG A 230 8.06 16.23 0.30
N LYS A 231 7.30 17.12 -0.33
CA LYS A 231 7.11 18.51 0.11
C LYS A 231 5.68 18.97 -0.09
N ALA A 232 5.25 19.94 0.71
CA ALA A 232 3.96 20.58 0.55
C ALA A 232 3.94 21.52 -0.67
N PHE A 233 2.78 21.65 -1.29
CA PHE A 233 2.50 22.57 -2.39
C PHE A 233 1.29 23.45 -2.08
N GLU A 234 1.45 24.76 -2.17
CA GLU A 234 0.38 25.73 -1.92
C GLU A 234 -0.43 26.03 -3.19
N SER A 235 0.21 25.88 -4.35
CA SER A 235 -0.36 26.18 -5.66
C SER A 235 0.10 25.22 -6.75
N VAL A 236 -0.67 25.17 -7.84
CA VAL A 236 -0.37 24.39 -9.03
C VAL A 236 0.96 24.83 -9.67
N ASP A 237 1.28 26.13 -9.63
CA ASP A 237 2.53 26.63 -10.20
C ASP A 237 3.75 26.18 -9.40
N GLN A 238 3.64 26.03 -8.08
CA GLN A 238 4.71 25.41 -7.28
C GLN A 238 4.93 23.94 -7.69
N VAL A 239 3.87 23.19 -7.98
CA VAL A 239 3.97 21.81 -8.50
C VAL A 239 4.72 21.79 -9.84
N LYS A 240 4.33 22.65 -10.78
CA LYS A 240 4.96 22.75 -12.12
C LYS A 240 6.44 23.13 -12.02
N ARG A 241 6.78 24.14 -11.20
CA ARG A 241 8.17 24.56 -11.00
C ARG A 241 9.02 23.44 -10.41
N GLU A 242 8.48 22.70 -9.45
CA GLU A 242 9.20 21.56 -8.88
C GLU A 242 9.41 20.44 -9.90
N LEU A 243 8.37 20.06 -10.64
CA LEU A 243 8.49 19.03 -11.66
C LEU A 243 9.56 19.40 -12.69
N LYS A 244 9.56 20.63 -13.21
CA LYS A 244 10.59 21.11 -14.14
C LYS A 244 11.99 21.11 -13.55
N ARG A 245 12.14 21.43 -12.26
CA ARG A 245 13.43 21.33 -11.53
C ARG A 245 13.94 19.89 -11.46
N LEU A 246 13.03 18.94 -11.23
CA LEU A 246 13.36 17.51 -11.15
C LEU A 246 13.58 16.89 -12.54
N ASP A 247 12.83 17.30 -13.55
CA ASP A 247 12.98 16.87 -14.93
C ASP A 247 12.32 17.92 -15.84
N PRO A 248 13.09 18.64 -16.67
CA PRO A 248 12.55 19.68 -17.55
C PRO A 248 11.44 19.21 -18.50
N LYS A 249 11.38 17.90 -18.78
CA LYS A 249 10.37 17.27 -19.65
C LYS A 249 9.20 16.67 -18.88
N ALA A 250 9.26 16.62 -17.55
CA ALA A 250 8.17 16.07 -16.75
C ALA A 250 6.99 17.04 -16.70
N GLU A 251 5.84 16.53 -17.10
CA GLU A 251 4.56 17.21 -16.99
C GLU A 251 3.55 16.29 -16.29
N LEU A 252 2.62 16.91 -15.58
CA LEU A 252 1.56 16.23 -14.86
C LEU A 252 0.24 16.87 -15.26
N PRO A 253 -0.85 16.12 -15.54
CA PRO A 253 -2.12 16.73 -15.88
C PRO A 253 -2.65 17.66 -14.76
N THR A 254 -3.35 18.73 -15.15
CA THR A 254 -3.90 19.73 -14.20
C THR A 254 -4.76 19.11 -13.11
N SER A 255 -5.51 18.04 -13.43
CA SER A 255 -6.31 17.28 -12.46
C SER A 255 -5.44 16.77 -11.30
N TRP A 256 -4.31 16.13 -11.61
CA TRP A 256 -3.35 15.60 -10.65
C TRP A 256 -2.58 16.69 -9.90
N GLN A 257 -2.23 17.79 -10.57
CA GLN A 257 -1.60 18.96 -9.91
C GLN A 257 -2.52 19.54 -8.82
N ARG A 258 -3.81 19.71 -9.11
CA ARG A 258 -4.80 20.22 -8.13
C ARG A 258 -4.97 19.27 -6.94
N ARG A 259 -4.92 17.95 -7.18
CA ARG A 259 -4.98 16.94 -6.12
C ARG A 259 -3.78 16.99 -5.19
N LEU A 260 -2.57 17.20 -5.71
CA LEU A 260 -1.36 17.36 -4.89
C LEU A 260 -1.46 18.58 -3.97
N VAL A 261 -2.01 19.69 -4.47
CA VAL A 261 -2.28 20.88 -3.66
C VAL A 261 -3.35 20.60 -2.60
N ALA A 262 -4.44 19.91 -2.96
CA ALA A 262 -5.47 19.51 -2.02
C ALA A 262 -4.91 18.60 -0.92
N PHE A 263 -4.08 17.63 -1.29
CA PHE A 263 -3.39 16.74 -0.37
C PHE A 263 -2.48 17.53 0.58
N SER A 264 -1.69 18.47 0.05
CA SER A 264 -0.80 19.31 0.86
C SER A 264 -1.56 20.14 1.90
N ARG A 265 -2.74 20.66 1.53
CA ARG A 265 -3.63 21.38 2.45
C ARG A 265 -4.22 20.47 3.51
N ALA A 266 -4.70 19.28 3.13
CA ALA A 266 -5.22 18.29 4.07
C ALA A 266 -4.15 17.82 5.05
N ALA A 267 -2.90 17.66 4.60
CA ALA A 267 -1.75 17.29 5.42
C ALA A 267 -1.19 18.44 6.30
N GLY A 268 -1.56 19.70 6.01
CA GLY A 268 -1.11 20.87 6.76
C GLY A 268 0.19 21.49 6.21
N LYS A 269 1.37 20.99 6.58
CA LYS A 269 2.67 21.64 6.24
C LYS A 269 3.86 20.70 5.99
N LEU A 270 3.84 19.43 6.42
CA LEU A 270 4.79 18.38 6.03
C LEU A 270 4.02 17.27 5.32
N PRO A 271 4.58 16.60 4.29
CA PRO A 271 3.78 15.85 3.32
C PRO A 271 2.90 14.77 3.98
N TYR A 272 3.32 14.21 5.11
CA TYR A 272 2.49 13.43 6.00
C TYR A 272 3.29 13.11 7.28
N GLU A 273 2.69 13.35 8.44
CA GLU A 273 3.20 12.85 9.70
C GLU A 273 2.10 12.08 10.42
N VAL A 274 2.43 10.88 10.87
CA VAL A 274 1.57 10.10 11.75
C VAL A 274 1.41 10.86 13.08
N PRO A 275 0.18 11.16 13.51
CA PRO A 275 -0.07 11.79 14.80
C PRO A 275 0.47 10.94 15.96
N VAL A 276 0.91 11.61 17.04
CA VAL A 276 1.67 11.00 18.14
C VAL A 276 0.90 9.86 18.80
N GLU A 277 -0.40 10.04 18.98
CA GLU A 277 -1.32 9.10 19.61
C GLU A 277 -1.36 7.73 18.93
N TYR A 278 -1.14 7.66 17.60
CA TYR A 278 -1.16 6.38 16.87
C TYR A 278 0.20 5.67 16.87
N ARG A 279 1.29 6.35 17.26
CA ARG A 279 2.65 5.80 17.14
C ARG A 279 2.88 4.61 18.08
N GLY A 280 2.18 4.55 19.21
CA GLY A 280 2.21 3.42 20.14
C GLY A 280 1.74 2.12 19.49
N ALA A 281 0.52 2.13 18.91
CA ALA A 281 -0.02 0.97 18.20
C ALA A 281 0.86 0.54 17.01
N ILE A 282 1.48 1.50 16.31
CA ILE A 282 2.44 1.19 15.26
C ILE A 282 3.66 0.42 15.82
N ARG A 283 4.21 0.85 16.97
CA ARG A 283 5.33 0.15 17.63
C ARG A 283 4.94 -1.26 18.02
N THR A 284 3.75 -1.43 18.60
CA THR A 284 3.19 -2.73 18.95
C THR A 284 3.22 -3.67 17.74
N TYR A 285 2.65 -3.24 16.61
CA TYR A 285 2.61 -4.05 15.38
C TYR A 285 3.99 -4.35 14.80
N GLN A 286 4.88 -3.36 14.76
CA GLN A 286 6.25 -3.56 14.28
C GLN A 286 6.98 -4.58 15.14
N SER A 287 6.84 -4.51 16.46
CA SER A 287 7.56 -5.37 17.40
C SER A 287 7.26 -6.86 17.19
N ILE A 288 6.09 -7.20 16.62
CA ILE A 288 5.72 -8.57 16.28
C ILE A 288 6.81 -9.23 15.42
N TYR A 289 7.32 -8.51 14.42
CA TYR A 289 8.29 -9.04 13.45
C TYR A 289 9.75 -9.03 13.94
N TYR A 290 10.05 -8.31 15.03
CA TYR A 290 11.42 -8.12 15.52
C TYR A 290 11.73 -8.92 16.79
N ARG A 291 10.71 -9.30 17.56
CA ARG A 291 10.85 -10.05 18.81
C ARG A 291 11.17 -11.54 18.56
N PRO A 292 12.28 -12.08 19.10
CA PRO A 292 12.64 -13.50 18.94
C PRO A 292 11.56 -14.46 19.43
N GLU A 293 10.83 -14.11 20.49
CA GLU A 293 9.75 -14.92 21.06
C GLU A 293 8.58 -15.14 20.07
N ASN A 294 8.38 -14.25 19.11
CA ASN A 294 7.33 -14.37 18.08
C ASN A 294 7.78 -15.21 16.87
N ARG A 295 8.90 -15.93 16.97
CA ARG A 295 9.23 -16.99 16.02
C ARG A 295 8.38 -18.24 16.24
N ASP A 296 7.83 -18.38 17.44
CA ASP A 296 6.80 -19.38 17.75
C ASP A 296 5.45 -18.92 17.14
N PRO A 297 4.80 -19.74 16.29
CA PRO A 297 3.52 -19.40 15.68
C PRO A 297 2.41 -19.05 16.67
N GLU A 298 2.36 -19.71 17.83
CA GLU A 298 1.33 -19.45 18.84
C GLU A 298 1.53 -18.08 19.47
N ARG A 299 2.77 -17.75 19.85
CA ARG A 299 3.13 -16.42 20.40
C ARG A 299 2.97 -15.31 19.37
N GLU A 300 3.30 -15.58 18.10
CA GLU A 300 3.04 -14.63 17.02
C GLU A 300 1.54 -14.33 16.90
N GLN A 301 0.70 -15.37 16.98
CA GLN A 301 -0.75 -15.23 16.88
C GLN A 301 -1.33 -14.45 18.07
N GLU A 302 -0.85 -14.72 19.28
CA GLU A 302 -1.21 -13.96 20.48
C GLU A 302 -0.82 -12.48 20.36
N ALA A 303 0.42 -12.19 19.94
CA ALA A 303 0.90 -10.83 19.74
C ALA A 303 0.08 -10.09 18.67
N ARG A 304 -0.31 -10.78 17.59
CA ARG A 304 -1.21 -10.22 16.55
C ARG A 304 -2.61 -9.92 17.07
N LYS A 305 -3.16 -10.80 17.92
CA LYS A 305 -4.46 -10.59 18.55
C LYS A 305 -4.43 -9.38 19.48
N TRP A 306 -3.39 -9.27 20.31
CA TRP A 306 -3.20 -8.13 21.20
C TRP A 306 -3.06 -6.81 20.41
N ALA A 307 -2.23 -6.80 19.37
CA ALA A 307 -2.07 -5.65 18.50
C ALA A 307 -3.39 -5.23 17.81
N ALA A 308 -4.21 -6.20 17.39
CA ALA A 308 -5.52 -5.96 16.79
C ALA A 308 -6.50 -5.34 17.77
N ALA A 309 -6.50 -5.79 19.03
CA ALA A 309 -7.31 -5.20 20.08
C ALA A 309 -6.88 -3.76 20.39
N GLU A 310 -5.58 -3.47 20.50
CA GLU A 310 -5.08 -2.10 20.67
C GLU A 310 -5.50 -1.20 19.49
N GLY A 311 -5.27 -1.69 18.27
CA GLY A 311 -5.60 -0.99 17.02
C GLY A 311 -7.11 -0.74 16.85
N ALA A 312 -7.97 -1.61 17.40
CA ALA A 312 -9.43 -1.47 17.30
C ALA A 312 -9.93 -0.16 17.91
N SER A 313 -9.32 0.31 19.00
CA SER A 313 -9.69 1.60 19.62
C SER A 313 -9.46 2.79 18.67
N PHE A 314 -8.41 2.74 17.86
CA PHE A 314 -8.12 3.75 16.84
C PHE A 314 -8.99 3.56 15.60
N ALA A 315 -9.19 2.33 15.15
CA ALA A 315 -10.03 2.04 13.98
C ALA A 315 -11.47 2.53 14.16
N ARG A 316 -12.02 2.42 15.38
CA ARG A 316 -13.34 2.98 15.74
C ARG A 316 -13.48 4.47 15.45
N GLN A 317 -12.38 5.23 15.51
CA GLN A 317 -12.42 6.67 15.26
C GLN A 317 -12.67 7.01 13.79
N PHE A 318 -12.29 6.11 12.88
CA PHE A 318 -12.34 6.33 11.43
C PHE A 318 -13.47 5.58 10.75
N LEU A 319 -13.79 4.38 11.24
CA LEU A 319 -14.70 3.46 10.56
C LEU A 319 -16.18 3.78 10.83
N PRO A 320 -17.04 3.59 9.82
CA PRO A 320 -18.47 3.87 9.94
C PRO A 320 -19.21 2.82 10.77
N ALA A 321 -20.47 3.10 11.09
CA ALA A 321 -21.41 2.13 11.63
C ALA A 321 -21.45 0.84 10.80
N GLY A 322 -21.63 -0.30 11.47
CA GLY A 322 -21.65 -1.62 10.83
C GLY A 322 -20.27 -2.15 10.41
N ALA A 323 -19.17 -1.42 10.62
CA ALA A 323 -17.83 -1.98 10.39
C ALA A 323 -17.50 -3.04 11.45
N ARG A 324 -16.78 -4.10 11.04
CA ARG A 324 -16.37 -5.19 11.95
C ARG A 324 -14.95 -4.93 12.46
N LEU A 325 -14.78 -4.92 13.77
CA LEU A 325 -13.52 -4.69 14.48
C LEU A 325 -13.34 -5.71 15.59
N ASP A 326 -12.22 -6.43 15.55
CA ASP A 326 -11.87 -7.44 16.57
C ASP A 326 -13.04 -8.40 16.88
N GLY A 327 -13.62 -8.96 15.82
CA GLY A 327 -14.76 -9.88 15.91
C GLY A 327 -16.13 -9.24 16.19
N SER A 328 -16.19 -7.97 16.57
CA SER A 328 -17.43 -7.27 16.93
C SER A 328 -17.86 -6.29 15.83
N THR A 329 -19.17 -6.08 15.67
CA THR A 329 -19.70 -5.10 14.70
C THR A 329 -19.99 -3.78 15.40
N LEU A 330 -19.61 -2.65 14.80
CA LEU A 330 -19.93 -1.34 15.35
C LEU A 330 -21.44 -1.07 15.32
N PRO A 331 -22.01 -0.47 16.38
CA PRO A 331 -23.43 -0.15 16.47
C PRO A 331 -23.94 0.68 15.29
N ILE A 332 -25.24 0.60 15.02
CA ILE A 332 -25.90 1.32 13.91
C ILE A 332 -25.85 2.84 14.13
N ASP A 333 -25.88 3.28 15.38
CA ASP A 333 -25.78 4.68 15.80
C ASP A 333 -24.33 5.16 16.00
N HIS A 334 -23.32 4.31 15.72
CA HIS A 334 -21.91 4.68 15.82
C HIS A 334 -21.56 5.84 14.88
N LYS A 335 -20.91 6.87 15.43
CA LYS A 335 -20.40 8.02 14.67
C LYS A 335 -18.88 8.03 14.75
N ALA A 336 -18.23 7.90 13.59
CA ALA A 336 -16.79 8.06 13.48
C ALA A 336 -16.40 9.49 13.90
N LYS A 337 -15.42 9.61 14.80
CA LYS A 337 -14.90 10.91 15.26
C LYS A 337 -14.16 11.66 14.16
N VAL A 338 -13.47 10.91 13.30
CA VAL A 338 -12.63 11.41 12.22
C VAL A 338 -12.96 10.62 10.96
N PRO A 339 -14.15 10.83 10.36
CA PRO A 339 -14.64 9.99 9.27
C PRO A 339 -13.73 10.08 8.05
N LEU A 340 -13.48 8.94 7.42
CA LEU A 340 -12.86 8.87 6.10
C LEU A 340 -13.94 8.79 5.03
N PRO A 341 -13.75 9.42 3.86
CA PRO A 341 -14.72 9.36 2.78
C PRO A 341 -14.86 7.91 2.29
N ILE A 342 -16.11 7.45 2.15
CA ILE A 342 -16.41 6.10 1.65
C ILE A 342 -16.62 6.16 0.14
N LEU A 343 -15.92 5.29 -0.59
CA LEU A 343 -16.07 5.19 -2.03
C LEU A 343 -17.41 4.54 -2.39
N PRO A 344 -18.18 5.12 -3.33
CA PRO A 344 -19.38 4.48 -3.85
C PRO A 344 -19.07 3.11 -4.44
N GLU A 345 -20.00 2.16 -4.35
CA GLU A 345 -19.80 0.83 -4.93
C GLU A 345 -19.56 0.87 -6.45
N ALA A 346 -20.19 1.82 -7.14
CA ALA A 346 -20.03 2.08 -8.56
C ALA A 346 -18.64 2.64 -8.95
N SER A 347 -17.85 3.07 -7.96
CA SER A 347 -16.53 3.67 -8.17
C SER A 347 -15.39 2.66 -8.08
N LYS A 348 -15.68 1.37 -8.00
CA LYS A 348 -14.65 0.31 -8.06
C LYS A 348 -13.90 0.44 -9.39
N ILE A 349 -12.57 0.30 -9.37
CA ILE A 349 -11.71 0.50 -10.55
C ILE A 349 -11.94 -0.65 -11.55
N HIS A 350 -13.00 -0.66 -12.33
CA HIS A 350 -13.31 -1.77 -13.26
C HIS A 350 -12.21 -1.90 -14.34
N GLU A 351 -11.70 -3.12 -14.57
CA GLU A 351 -11.09 -3.40 -15.88
C GLU A 351 -12.21 -3.24 -16.91
N ARG A 352 -12.03 -2.38 -17.92
CA ARG A 352 -12.90 -2.45 -19.10
C ARG A 352 -12.79 -3.87 -19.62
N SER A 353 -13.87 -4.63 -19.51
CA SER A 353 -13.92 -6.03 -19.93
C SER A 353 -13.45 -6.14 -21.37
N SER A 354 -12.32 -6.78 -21.60
CA SER A 354 -12.11 -7.48 -22.86
C SER A 354 -13.12 -8.64 -22.88
N ASN A 355 -14.19 -8.47 -23.66
CA ASN A 355 -15.26 -9.40 -24.06
C ASN A 355 -15.52 -10.68 -23.22
N PRO A 356 -16.77 -10.92 -22.77
CA PRO A 356 -17.17 -12.19 -22.20
C PRO A 356 -17.51 -13.17 -23.33
N ASN A 357 -16.60 -14.07 -23.70
CA ASN A 357 -16.93 -15.21 -24.57
C ASN A 357 -16.06 -16.44 -24.29
N SER A 358 -15.95 -16.80 -23.01
CA SER A 358 -15.35 -18.09 -22.60
C SER A 358 -15.94 -18.63 -21.30
N ALA A 359 -17.26 -18.77 -21.28
CA ALA A 359 -17.91 -19.91 -20.64
C ALA A 359 -18.64 -20.62 -21.80
N ILE A 360 -18.33 -21.86 -22.15
CA ILE A 360 -18.76 -23.04 -21.41
C ILE A 360 -17.80 -24.19 -21.73
N LEU A 361 -17.13 -24.72 -20.69
CA LEU A 361 -16.71 -26.11 -20.63
C LEU A 361 -17.98 -26.98 -20.70
N ARG A 362 -18.22 -27.66 -21.82
CA ARG A 362 -18.97 -28.93 -21.81
C ARG A 362 -17.96 -30.05 -21.70
N SER A 363 -17.63 -30.40 -20.46
CA SER A 363 -17.16 -31.74 -20.12
C SER A 363 -17.96 -32.21 -18.92
N ALA A 364 -18.96 -33.05 -19.19
CA ALA A 364 -19.53 -33.96 -18.21
C ALA A 364 -19.83 -35.27 -18.93
N ARG A 365 -18.89 -36.21 -18.75
CA ARG A 365 -18.99 -37.67 -18.75
C ARG A 365 -20.34 -38.27 -19.20
N SER A 366 -20.25 -39.19 -20.17
CA SER A 366 -20.97 -40.47 -20.08
C SER A 366 -19.95 -41.60 -20.10
N HIS A 367 -20.12 -42.53 -19.16
CA HIS A 367 -19.33 -43.74 -18.98
C HIS A 367 -19.56 -44.76 -20.12
N ARG A 368 -18.53 -45.62 -20.34
CA ARG A 368 -18.49 -47.05 -20.77
C ARG A 368 -19.71 -47.60 -21.54
N THR A 369 -19.56 -48.35 -22.65
CA THR A 369 -18.99 -49.72 -22.72
C THR A 369 -18.68 -50.19 -24.15
N HIS A 370 -17.76 -51.17 -24.24
CA HIS A 370 -17.53 -52.20 -25.27
C HIS A 370 -18.49 -52.33 -26.47
N ASN A 371 -17.92 -52.34 -27.70
CA ASN A 371 -17.66 -53.55 -28.51
C ASN A 371 -17.05 -53.15 -29.87
N GLY A 372 -16.12 -53.94 -30.41
CA GLY A 372 -15.59 -53.82 -31.78
C GLY A 372 -16.63 -54.21 -32.85
N PRO A 373 -16.26 -54.44 -34.13
CA PRO A 373 -14.91 -54.68 -34.67
C PRO A 373 -14.51 -53.77 -35.86
N ALA A 374 -13.27 -53.96 -36.32
CA ALA A 374 -12.78 -53.50 -37.63
C ALA A 374 -12.96 -54.60 -38.70
N TYR A 375 -12.93 -54.12 -39.96
CA TYR A 375 -12.90 -54.81 -41.27
C TYR A 375 -14.21 -54.97 -42.04
N ASP A 376 -14.36 -54.16 -43.11
CA ASP A 376 -14.20 -54.67 -44.48
C ASP A 376 -13.92 -53.53 -45.48
N ARG A 377 -13.09 -53.86 -46.48
CA ARG A 377 -12.58 -53.08 -47.65
C ARG A 377 -11.36 -52.19 -47.48
#